data_AF-A0A956LQW7-F1
#
_entry.id   AF-A0A956LQW7-F1
#
_cell.length_a   1.000
_cell.length_b   1.000
_cell.length_c   1.000
_cell.angle_alpha   90.00
_cell.angle_beta   90.00
_cell.angle_gamma   90.00
#
_symmetry.space_group_name_H-M   'P 1'
#
loop_
_entity.id
_entity.type
_entity.pdbx_description
1 polymer ?
#
loop_
_entity_poly.entity_id
_entity_poly.type
_entity_poly.pdbx_seq_one_letter_code
_entity_poly.pdbx_strand_id
1 'polypeptide(L)'
;LCRALLATGLTKLGWREDQIPPVATELLESLSGVLPEYELPASLTVAHSRHYMPTSGKTTKVLDAFAHTGARELSISWAVKLTDEARALLGELVEAMSYLGRAESWVEGRVEPGVLERTNCRPGVSPELEGDAEPVTLLAPMPSAAYMMWRSELLADQPALASGGKRSRSSSKPQVPDGIVGCLLQSTTELQRQGWNHPPGSRRVVYHRPSETLVASQPRASRPRRSARPPVEYALLALRSHARHGGALPRHRHAITQMEIVHGALSKKLEHDGDGGPCPELIGTRGDG
;
A
#
# COMPACT_ATOMS: atom_id res chain seq x y z
N LEU A 1 -7.36 -9.64 -3.27
CA LEU A 1 -6.38 -10.74 -3.15
C LEU A 1 -6.07 -11.39 -4.49
N CYS A 2 -7.02 -12.05 -5.18
CA CYS A 2 -6.75 -12.70 -6.47
C CYS A 2 -6.11 -11.78 -7.53
N ARG A 3 -6.56 -10.52 -7.63
CA ARG A 3 -5.91 -9.52 -8.50
C ARG A 3 -4.45 -9.22 -8.13
N ALA A 4 -4.12 -9.21 -6.84
CA ALA A 4 -2.75 -8.95 -6.39
C ALA A 4 -1.84 -10.12 -6.76
N LEU A 5 -2.28 -11.37 -6.52
CA LEU A 5 -1.57 -12.57 -6.97
C LEU A 5 -1.33 -12.57 -8.48
N LEU A 6 -2.38 -12.29 -9.27
CA LEU A 6 -2.27 -12.19 -10.72
C LEU A 6 -1.30 -11.08 -11.16
N ALA A 7 -1.36 -9.90 -10.53
CA ALA A 7 -0.44 -8.80 -10.80
C ALA A 7 1.01 -9.18 -10.45
N THR A 8 1.24 -9.90 -9.35
CA THR A 8 2.57 -10.41 -8.99
C THR A 8 3.10 -11.36 -10.06
N GLY A 9 2.28 -12.31 -10.53
CA GLY A 9 2.69 -13.22 -11.61
C GLY A 9 3.09 -12.48 -12.89
N LEU A 10 2.30 -11.48 -13.31
CA LEU A 10 2.59 -10.65 -14.48
C LEU A 10 3.84 -9.79 -14.33
N THR A 11 4.08 -9.22 -13.14
CA THR A 11 5.14 -8.22 -12.94
C THR A 11 6.44 -8.77 -12.38
N LYS A 12 6.40 -9.93 -11.71
CA LYS A 12 7.54 -10.53 -10.99
C LYS A 12 7.92 -11.91 -11.51
N LEU A 13 6.96 -12.73 -11.93
CA LEU A 13 7.21 -14.09 -12.43
C LEU A 13 7.20 -14.18 -13.97
N GLY A 14 7.13 -13.04 -14.67
CA GLY A 14 7.27 -12.96 -16.13
C GLY A 14 6.08 -13.49 -16.92
N TRP A 15 4.89 -13.63 -16.31
CA TRP A 15 3.70 -14.06 -17.03
C TRP A 15 3.27 -13.02 -18.05
N ARG A 16 2.61 -13.47 -19.12
CA ARG A 16 2.00 -12.60 -20.12
C ARG A 16 0.48 -12.70 -20.04
N GLU A 17 -0.22 -11.60 -20.32
CA GLU A 17 -1.69 -11.57 -20.22
C GLU A 17 -2.41 -12.59 -21.13
N ASP A 18 -1.78 -12.95 -22.24
CA ASP A 18 -2.25 -13.95 -23.21
C ASP A 18 -1.74 -15.38 -22.90
N GLN A 19 -0.84 -15.52 -21.93
CA GLN A 19 -0.19 -16.77 -21.57
C GLN A 19 -0.03 -16.90 -20.06
N ILE A 20 -1.17 -16.94 -19.35
CA ILE A 20 -1.21 -17.25 -17.93
C ILE A 20 -0.99 -18.76 -17.76
N PRO A 21 -0.07 -19.22 -16.89
CA PRO A 21 0.16 -20.66 -16.68
C PRO A 21 -1.12 -21.40 -16.26
N PRO A 22 -1.37 -22.63 -16.74
CA PRO A 22 -2.56 -23.41 -16.38
C PRO A 22 -2.74 -23.58 -14.86
N VAL A 23 -1.65 -23.88 -14.14
CA VAL A 23 -1.64 -23.98 -12.67
C VAL A 23 -2.03 -22.68 -11.97
N ALA A 24 -1.71 -21.52 -12.56
CA ALA A 24 -2.11 -20.22 -12.03
C ALA A 24 -3.61 -19.98 -12.22
N THR A 25 -4.16 -20.41 -13.35
CA THR A 25 -5.60 -20.38 -13.60
C THR A 25 -6.33 -21.26 -12.59
N GLU A 26 -5.89 -22.50 -12.39
CA GLU A 26 -6.45 -23.42 -11.39
C GLU A 26 -6.43 -22.81 -9.97
N LEU A 27 -5.29 -22.24 -9.57
CA LEU A 27 -5.13 -21.57 -8.28
C LEU A 27 -6.14 -20.41 -8.14
N LEU A 28 -6.21 -19.51 -9.13
CA LEU A 28 -7.08 -18.34 -9.08
C LEU A 28 -8.56 -18.71 -9.09
N GLU A 29 -8.95 -19.76 -9.82
CA GLU A 29 -10.32 -20.27 -9.83
C GLU A 29 -10.68 -20.90 -8.48
N SER A 30 -9.78 -21.70 -7.91
CA SER A 30 -9.93 -22.32 -6.60
C SER A 30 -10.10 -21.26 -5.50
N LEU A 31 -9.23 -20.25 -5.46
CA LEU A 31 -9.31 -19.13 -4.52
C LEU A 31 -10.52 -18.22 -4.75
N SER A 32 -11.06 -18.16 -5.96
CA SER A 32 -12.27 -17.38 -6.27
C SER A 32 -13.57 -18.11 -5.90
N GLY A 33 -13.52 -19.44 -5.80
CA GLY A 33 -14.65 -20.28 -5.41
C GLY A 33 -15.08 -20.07 -3.96
N VAL A 34 -14.13 -19.79 -3.06
CA VAL A 34 -14.35 -19.66 -1.63
C VAL A 34 -13.92 -18.27 -1.15
N LEU A 35 -14.66 -17.71 -0.20
CA LEU A 35 -14.29 -16.42 0.41
C LEU A 35 -13.23 -16.65 1.49
N PRO A 36 -12.15 -15.85 1.53
CA PRO A 36 -11.16 -15.97 2.59
C PRO A 36 -11.73 -15.56 3.95
N GLU A 37 -11.19 -16.15 5.00
CA GLU A 37 -11.31 -15.66 6.37
C GLU A 37 -9.99 -15.03 6.83
N TYR A 38 -10.07 -14.11 7.79
CA TYR A 38 -8.92 -13.35 8.23
C TYR A 38 -8.74 -13.44 9.74
N GLU A 39 -7.48 -13.48 10.14
CA GLU A 39 -7.04 -13.18 11.50
C GLU A 39 -6.32 -11.82 11.46
N LEU A 40 -7.01 -10.80 11.97
CA LEU A 40 -6.53 -9.43 12.02
C LEU A 40 -5.91 -9.18 13.40
N PRO A 41 -4.74 -8.53 13.49
CA PRO A 41 -4.22 -8.07 14.77
C PRO A 41 -5.19 -7.07 15.41
N ALA A 42 -5.39 -7.18 16.72
CA ALA A 42 -6.12 -6.16 17.47
C ALA A 42 -5.36 -4.82 17.43
N SER A 43 -6.06 -3.69 17.44
CA SER A 43 -5.46 -2.36 17.62
C SER A 43 -4.37 -1.98 16.61
N LEU A 44 -4.63 -2.19 15.32
CA LEU A 44 -3.84 -1.64 14.22
C LEU A 44 -3.88 -0.12 14.25
N THR A 45 -2.72 0.50 14.08
CA THR A 45 -2.61 1.96 14.13
C THR A 45 -3.03 2.56 12.80
N VAL A 46 -4.10 3.35 12.81
CA VAL A 46 -4.50 4.13 11.64
C VAL A 46 -3.78 5.48 11.65
N ALA A 47 -3.18 5.83 10.52
CA ALA A 47 -2.47 7.07 10.30
C ALA A 47 -2.70 7.58 8.87
N HIS A 48 -2.18 8.77 8.59
CA HIS A 48 -2.22 9.33 7.24
C HIS A 48 -0.96 10.14 6.94
N SER A 49 -0.49 10.09 5.70
CA SER A 49 0.49 11.04 5.19
C SER A 49 -0.22 12.29 4.67
N ARG A 50 0.53 13.39 4.59
CA ARG A 50 0.04 14.68 4.08
C ARG A 50 0.94 15.11 2.93
N HIS A 51 0.38 15.18 1.74
CA HIS A 51 1.08 15.60 0.53
C HIS A 51 0.50 16.91 0.03
N TYR A 52 1.35 17.81 -0.47
CA TYR A 52 0.94 19.04 -1.13
C TYR A 52 1.18 18.87 -2.62
N MET A 53 0.14 18.52 -3.37
CA MET A 53 0.24 18.27 -4.80
C MET A 53 0.50 19.58 -5.54
N PRO A 54 1.54 19.66 -6.39
CA PRO A 54 1.78 20.82 -7.22
C PRO A 54 0.70 20.84 -8.32
N THR A 55 -0.23 21.77 -8.21
CA THR A 55 -1.13 22.15 -9.31
C THR A 55 -0.63 23.46 -9.90
N SER A 56 -1.12 23.86 -11.07
CA SER A 56 -0.70 25.08 -11.79
C SER A 56 -0.96 26.41 -11.06
N GLY A 57 -1.43 26.37 -9.80
CA GLY A 57 -1.63 27.53 -8.94
C GLY A 57 -1.38 27.22 -7.47
N LYS A 58 -2.43 26.85 -6.73
CA LYS A 58 -2.35 26.59 -5.28
C LYS A 58 -2.18 25.10 -5.01
N THR A 59 -1.15 24.75 -4.23
CA THR A 59 -0.92 23.36 -3.84
C THR A 59 -2.13 22.79 -3.10
N THR A 60 -2.66 21.68 -3.59
CA THR A 60 -3.79 20.99 -2.95
C THR A 60 -3.25 20.01 -1.92
N LYS A 61 -3.74 20.10 -0.67
CA LYS A 61 -3.40 19.13 0.37
C LYS A 61 -4.17 17.83 0.12
N VAL A 62 -3.44 16.74 -0.05
CA VAL A 62 -3.95 15.38 -0.19
C VAL A 62 -3.58 14.59 1.07
N LEU A 63 -4.55 13.85 1.60
CA LEU A 63 -4.36 12.90 2.69
C LEU A 63 -4.34 11.50 2.10
N ASP A 64 -3.34 10.70 2.46
CA ASP A 64 -3.33 9.27 2.14
C ASP A 64 -3.37 8.46 3.43
N ALA A 65 -4.46 7.72 3.65
CA ALA A 65 -4.70 6.98 4.87
C ALA A 65 -4.14 5.56 4.77
N PHE A 66 -3.49 5.10 5.83
CA PHE A 66 -2.92 3.76 5.92
C PHE A 66 -3.12 3.16 7.32
N ALA A 67 -3.10 1.83 7.39
CA ALA A 67 -3.05 1.07 8.62
C ALA A 67 -1.64 0.47 8.76
N HIS A 68 -1.07 0.56 9.96
CA HIS A 68 0.24 0.01 10.28
C HIS A 68 0.11 -1.12 11.30
N THR A 69 0.65 -2.28 10.96
CA THR A 69 0.62 -3.50 11.78
C THR A 69 1.71 -3.54 12.84
N GLY A 70 2.79 -2.76 12.69
CA GLY A 70 3.97 -2.88 13.53
C GLY A 70 4.64 -4.23 13.31
N ALA A 71 4.97 -4.93 14.40
CA ALA A 71 5.53 -6.29 14.36
C ALA A 71 4.47 -7.40 14.32
N ARG A 72 3.19 -7.06 14.09
CA ARG A 72 2.09 -8.02 14.09
C ARG A 72 1.78 -8.48 12.67
N GLU A 73 1.39 -9.74 12.53
CA GLU A 73 1.10 -10.36 11.24
C GLU A 73 -0.40 -10.46 11.01
N LEU A 74 -0.82 -10.33 9.75
CA LEU A 74 -2.20 -10.59 9.33
C LEU A 74 -2.22 -11.95 8.64
N SER A 75 -3.16 -12.81 9.03
CA SER A 75 -3.31 -14.13 8.43
C SER A 75 -4.54 -14.17 7.53
N ILE A 76 -4.43 -14.90 6.41
CA ILE A 76 -5.52 -15.11 5.45
C ILE A 76 -5.66 -16.60 5.20
N SER A 77 -6.87 -17.14 5.36
CA SER A 77 -7.17 -18.55 5.13
C SER A 77 -8.26 -18.70 4.07
N TRP A 78 -8.07 -19.68 3.18
CA TRP A 78 -9.11 -20.15 2.28
C TRP A 78 -9.40 -21.61 2.58
N ALA A 79 -10.67 -21.94 2.79
CA ALA A 79 -11.13 -23.31 2.96
C ALA A 79 -11.19 -24.04 1.60
N VAL A 80 -10.03 -24.22 0.96
CA VAL A 80 -9.90 -24.87 -0.34
C VAL A 80 -8.74 -25.85 -0.33
N LYS A 81 -8.91 -26.98 -1.03
CA LYS A 81 -7.84 -27.95 -1.25
C LYS A 81 -7.09 -27.58 -2.53
N LEU A 82 -5.82 -27.23 -2.40
CA LEU A 82 -4.93 -26.98 -3.53
C LEU A 82 -4.14 -28.24 -3.88
N THR A 83 -3.76 -28.38 -5.16
CA THR A 83 -2.71 -29.29 -5.61
C THR A 83 -1.35 -28.85 -5.05
N ASP A 84 -0.38 -29.76 -5.00
CA ASP A 84 0.96 -29.44 -4.50
C ASP A 84 1.64 -28.38 -5.38
N GLU A 85 1.45 -28.47 -6.70
CA GLU A 85 1.92 -27.49 -7.68
C GLU A 85 1.26 -26.11 -7.49
N ALA A 86 -0.06 -26.06 -7.30
CA ALA A 86 -0.76 -24.79 -7.05
C ALA A 86 -0.35 -24.17 -5.71
N ARG A 87 -0.11 -24.99 -4.69
CA ARG A 87 0.38 -24.53 -3.38
C ARG A 87 1.80 -23.99 -3.46
N ALA A 88 2.70 -24.68 -4.17
CA ALA A 88 4.06 -24.21 -4.41
C ALA A 88 4.06 -22.86 -5.15
N LEU A 89 3.24 -22.74 -6.21
CA LEU A 89 3.08 -21.49 -6.92
C LEU A 89 2.52 -20.37 -6.03
N LEU A 90 1.54 -20.67 -5.16
CA LEU A 90 1.03 -19.68 -4.21
C LEU A 90 2.16 -19.17 -3.30
N GLY A 91 3.05 -20.06 -2.86
CA GLY A 91 4.27 -19.70 -2.12
C GLY A 91 5.12 -18.68 -2.87
N GLU A 92 5.50 -19.01 -4.11
CA GLU A 92 6.31 -18.13 -4.97
C GLU A 92 5.64 -16.75 -5.18
N LEU A 93 4.33 -16.74 -5.44
CA LEU A 93 3.58 -15.50 -5.65
C LEU A 93 3.49 -14.64 -4.41
N VAL A 94 3.33 -15.24 -3.23
CA VAL A 94 3.22 -14.53 -1.96
C VAL A 94 4.57 -13.99 -1.53
N GLU A 95 5.65 -14.76 -1.70
CA GLU A 95 7.02 -14.33 -1.40
C GLU A 95 7.49 -13.19 -2.32
N ALA A 96 7.09 -13.22 -3.60
CA ALA A 96 7.41 -12.15 -4.56
C ALA A 96 6.49 -10.91 -4.45
N MET A 97 5.41 -10.97 -3.66
CA MET A 97 4.42 -9.88 -3.57
C MET A 97 4.97 -8.71 -2.76
N SER A 98 5.11 -7.55 -3.41
CA SER A 98 5.52 -6.32 -2.73
C SER A 98 4.36 -5.41 -2.34
N TYR A 99 3.18 -5.59 -2.96
CA TYR A 99 2.03 -4.73 -2.78
C TYR A 99 0.73 -5.52 -2.67
N LEU A 100 -0.07 -5.22 -1.65
CA LEU A 100 -1.43 -5.76 -1.51
C LEU A 100 -2.48 -4.74 -1.95
N GLY A 101 -2.78 -4.75 -3.25
CA GLY A 101 -3.83 -3.94 -3.86
C GLY A 101 -3.36 -2.54 -4.25
N ARG A 102 -3.16 -1.65 -3.28
CA ARG A 102 -2.65 -0.29 -3.55
C ARG A 102 -1.12 -0.28 -3.58
N ALA A 103 -0.53 0.62 -4.37
CA ALA A 103 0.92 0.77 -4.47
C ALA A 103 1.58 1.25 -3.16
N GLU A 104 0.77 1.75 -2.22
CA GLU A 104 1.22 2.20 -0.90
C GLU A 104 1.01 1.13 0.19
N SER A 105 0.41 -0.02 -0.15
CA SER A 105 0.18 -1.14 0.77
C SER A 105 1.32 -2.16 0.68
N TRP A 106 2.45 -1.87 1.32
CA TRP A 106 3.62 -2.76 1.30
C TRP A 106 3.38 -3.99 2.14
N VAL A 107 3.77 -5.15 1.60
CA VAL A 107 3.63 -6.44 2.28
C VAL A 107 4.88 -7.28 2.05
N GLU A 108 5.16 -8.13 3.03
CA GLU A 108 5.97 -9.32 2.90
C GLU A 108 5.07 -10.48 3.33
N GLY A 109 5.14 -11.61 2.64
CA GLY A 109 4.23 -12.72 2.88
C GLY A 109 4.93 -14.06 2.75
N ARG A 110 4.33 -15.06 3.39
CA ARG A 110 4.69 -16.47 3.23
C ARG A 110 3.44 -17.33 3.36
N VAL A 111 3.49 -18.53 2.80
CA VAL A 111 2.44 -19.54 2.98
C VAL A 111 2.80 -20.41 4.19
N GLU A 112 1.98 -20.35 5.22
CA GLU A 112 2.14 -21.20 6.41
C GLU A 112 1.37 -22.52 6.27
N PRO A 113 1.91 -23.64 6.81
CA PRO A 113 1.14 -24.87 6.96
C PRO A 113 0.17 -24.77 8.14
N GLY A 114 -1.01 -25.36 7.99
CA GLY A 114 -2.00 -25.48 9.05
C GLY A 114 -3.32 -24.81 8.72
N VAL A 115 -4.20 -24.80 9.72
CA VAL A 115 -5.49 -24.11 9.70
C VAL A 115 -5.40 -22.98 10.70
N LEU A 116 -5.96 -21.81 10.39
CA LEU A 116 -6.07 -20.74 11.37
C LEU A 116 -6.95 -21.20 12.52
N GLU A 117 -6.37 -21.28 13.72
CA GLU A 117 -7.09 -21.67 14.93
C GLU A 117 -8.16 -20.63 15.31
N ARG A 118 -7.89 -19.36 14.99
CA ARG A 118 -8.80 -18.24 15.22
C ARG A 118 -8.89 -17.36 13.99
N THR A 119 -10.10 -16.98 13.65
CA THR A 119 -10.39 -15.99 12.61
C THR A 119 -11.39 -15.01 13.21
N ASN A 120 -11.03 -13.74 13.23
CA ASN A 120 -11.85 -12.69 13.82
C ASN A 120 -12.52 -11.80 12.77
N CYS A 121 -12.25 -12.02 11.47
CA CYS A 121 -12.94 -11.33 10.39
C CYS A 121 -13.41 -12.31 9.32
N ARG A 122 -14.74 -12.41 9.18
CA ARG A 122 -15.42 -13.44 8.37
C ARG A 122 -16.49 -12.85 7.46
N PRO A 123 -16.73 -13.46 6.28
CA PRO A 123 -17.86 -13.09 5.43
C PRO A 123 -19.18 -13.62 6.02
N GLY A 124 -20.28 -12.88 5.92
CA GLY A 124 -21.58 -13.36 6.40
C GLY A 124 -22.58 -12.27 6.76
N VAL A 125 -23.72 -12.64 7.36
CA VAL A 125 -24.82 -11.71 7.70
C VAL A 125 -24.75 -11.20 9.16
N SER A 126 -24.06 -11.90 10.04
CA SER A 126 -23.62 -11.49 11.39
C SER A 126 -22.98 -12.72 12.01
N PRO A 127 -21.67 -12.94 11.80
CA PRO A 127 -20.99 -14.04 12.46
C PRO A 127 -21.08 -13.86 13.98
N GLU A 128 -21.14 -14.97 14.71
CA GLU A 128 -20.90 -15.01 16.17
C GLU A 128 -19.44 -14.62 16.42
N LEU A 129 -19.15 -13.32 16.36
CA LEU A 129 -17.87 -12.75 16.76
C LEU A 129 -17.98 -12.34 18.23
N GLU A 130 -16.94 -12.63 19.00
CA GLU A 130 -16.81 -12.10 20.35
C GLU A 130 -16.64 -10.57 20.26
N GLY A 131 -17.61 -9.80 20.75
CA GLY A 131 -17.57 -8.32 20.78
C GLY A 131 -18.30 -7.62 19.64
N ASP A 132 -18.16 -6.29 19.59
CA ASP A 132 -18.80 -5.46 18.56
C ASP A 132 -18.09 -5.63 17.22
N ALA A 133 -18.83 -6.10 16.21
CA ALA A 133 -18.31 -6.24 14.85
C ALA A 133 -18.91 -5.20 13.89
N GLU A 134 -18.05 -4.54 13.12
CA GLU A 134 -18.46 -3.57 12.11
C GLU A 134 -18.54 -4.22 10.71
N PRO A 135 -19.62 -3.96 9.94
CA PRO A 135 -19.75 -4.48 8.59
C PRO A 135 -18.88 -3.68 7.59
N VAL A 136 -18.06 -4.39 6.82
CA VAL A 136 -17.20 -3.86 5.76
C VAL A 136 -17.61 -4.50 4.45
N THR A 137 -18.12 -3.70 3.50
CA THR A 137 -18.48 -4.23 2.17
C THR A 137 -17.26 -4.24 1.25
N LEU A 138 -16.92 -5.41 0.74
CA LEU A 138 -15.82 -5.63 -0.21
C LEU A 138 -16.34 -6.18 -1.55
N LEU A 139 -15.55 -5.98 -2.60
CA LEU A 139 -15.71 -6.70 -3.86
C LEU A 139 -14.87 -7.97 -3.84
N ALA A 140 -15.49 -9.10 -4.18
CA ALA A 140 -14.85 -10.39 -4.34
C ALA A 140 -15.15 -10.97 -5.73
N PRO A 141 -14.29 -11.82 -6.30
CA PRO A 141 -14.63 -12.56 -7.51
C PRO A 141 -15.82 -13.49 -7.24
N MET A 142 -16.60 -13.73 -8.30
CA MET A 142 -17.58 -14.81 -8.34
C MET A 142 -16.86 -16.16 -8.49
N PRO A 143 -17.44 -17.26 -7.96
CA PRO A 143 -17.00 -18.61 -8.31
C PRO A 143 -17.05 -18.82 -9.82
N SER A 144 -16.07 -19.54 -10.39
CA SER A 144 -15.95 -19.72 -11.85
C SER A 144 -17.23 -20.31 -12.46
N ALA A 145 -17.83 -21.32 -11.82
CA ALA A 145 -19.10 -21.91 -12.28
C ALA A 145 -20.26 -20.91 -12.32
N ALA A 146 -20.41 -20.09 -11.27
CA ALA A 146 -21.46 -19.06 -11.22
C ALA A 146 -21.25 -17.98 -12.29
N TYR A 147 -19.99 -17.61 -12.55
CA TYR A 147 -19.65 -16.68 -13.63
C TYR A 147 -20.02 -17.25 -15.00
N MET A 148 -19.73 -18.52 -15.27
CA MET A 148 -20.04 -19.16 -16.55
C MET A 148 -21.54 -19.25 -16.80
N MET A 149 -22.34 -19.55 -15.78
CA MET A 149 -23.80 -19.51 -15.87
C MET A 149 -24.30 -18.11 -16.22
N TRP A 150 -23.88 -17.11 -15.45
CA TRP A 150 -24.24 -15.70 -15.70
C TRP A 150 -23.83 -15.23 -17.10
N ARG A 151 -22.63 -15.59 -17.54
CA ARG A 151 -22.12 -15.26 -18.88
C ARG A 151 -22.97 -15.90 -19.97
N SER A 152 -23.37 -17.17 -19.80
CA SER A 152 -24.21 -17.88 -20.77
C SER A 152 -25.57 -17.22 -20.92
N GLU A 153 -26.21 -16.86 -19.81
CA GLU A 153 -27.50 -16.14 -19.80
C GLU A 153 -27.37 -14.77 -20.48
N LEU A 154 -26.34 -14.00 -20.10
CA LEU A 154 -26.10 -12.68 -20.67
C LEU A 154 -25.84 -12.72 -22.19
N LEU A 155 -25.08 -13.72 -22.67
CA LEU A 155 -24.78 -13.86 -24.10
C LEU A 155 -25.95 -14.45 -24.91
N ALA A 156 -26.87 -15.17 -24.27
CA ALA A 156 -28.12 -15.58 -24.92
C ALA A 156 -28.99 -14.36 -25.24
N ASP A 157 -29.09 -13.42 -24.30
CA ASP A 157 -29.84 -12.17 -24.49
C ASP A 157 -29.08 -11.16 -25.39
N GLN A 158 -27.76 -11.10 -25.25
CA GLN A 158 -26.90 -10.10 -25.89
C GLN A 158 -25.65 -10.72 -26.51
N PRO A 159 -25.79 -11.47 -27.63
CA PRO A 159 -24.67 -12.17 -28.26
C PRO A 159 -23.55 -11.24 -28.77
N ALA A 160 -23.87 -9.97 -29.01
CA ALA A 160 -22.91 -8.95 -29.42
C ALA A 160 -21.84 -8.62 -28.35
N LEU A 161 -22.08 -9.01 -27.08
CA LEU A 161 -21.14 -8.80 -25.97
C LEU A 161 -20.02 -9.86 -25.90
N ALA A 162 -20.08 -10.91 -26.73
CA ALA A 162 -19.06 -11.95 -26.74
C ALA A 162 -17.68 -11.37 -27.08
N SER A 163 -16.63 -11.80 -26.37
CA SER A 163 -15.23 -11.46 -26.68
C SER A 163 -14.74 -12.21 -27.93
N GLY A 164 -15.27 -11.87 -29.10
CA GLY A 164 -14.90 -12.45 -30.39
C GLY A 164 -13.81 -11.67 -31.11
N GLY A 165 -12.55 -11.76 -30.66
CA GLY A 165 -11.38 -11.24 -31.39
C GLY A 165 -10.22 -10.80 -30.51
N LYS A 166 -8.98 -10.84 -31.04
CA LYS A 166 -7.75 -10.32 -30.41
C LYS A 166 -8.07 -9.04 -29.65
N ARG A 167 -7.83 -9.01 -28.33
CA ARG A 167 -8.04 -7.85 -27.44
C ARG A 167 -7.47 -6.58 -28.09
N SER A 168 -8.30 -5.86 -28.83
CA SER A 168 -7.93 -4.57 -29.35
C SER A 168 -8.02 -3.61 -28.17
N ARG A 169 -6.88 -3.03 -27.79
CA ARG A 169 -6.82 -1.97 -26.78
C ARG A 169 -7.63 -0.71 -27.15
N SER A 170 -8.42 -0.73 -28.24
CA SER A 170 -9.21 0.40 -28.75
C SER A 170 -10.72 0.15 -28.89
N SER A 171 -11.27 -1.02 -28.54
CA SER A 171 -12.72 -1.21 -28.68
C SER A 171 -13.47 -0.51 -27.54
N SER A 172 -14.34 0.43 -27.90
CA SER A 172 -15.28 1.10 -26.98
C SER A 172 -16.50 0.24 -26.65
N LYS A 173 -16.69 -0.89 -27.34
CA LYS A 173 -17.83 -1.78 -27.12
C LYS A 173 -17.62 -2.62 -25.87
N PRO A 174 -18.63 -2.79 -25.00
CA PRO A 174 -18.56 -3.69 -23.86
C PRO A 174 -18.34 -5.12 -24.32
N GLN A 175 -17.37 -5.79 -23.70
CA GLN A 175 -17.06 -7.20 -23.94
C GLN A 175 -17.06 -7.95 -22.62
N VAL A 176 -17.68 -9.13 -22.62
CA VAL A 176 -17.68 -10.04 -21.47
C VAL A 176 -16.53 -11.03 -21.63
N PRO A 177 -15.57 -11.08 -20.69
CA PRO A 177 -14.45 -12.03 -20.75
C PRO A 177 -14.90 -13.50 -20.83
N ASP A 178 -14.01 -14.40 -21.25
CA ASP A 178 -14.34 -15.82 -21.37
C ASP A 178 -14.38 -16.57 -20.02
N GLY A 179 -13.71 -16.05 -18.99
CA GLY A 179 -13.61 -16.69 -17.68
C GLY A 179 -13.19 -15.71 -16.58
N ILE A 180 -13.17 -16.18 -15.33
CA ILE A 180 -12.92 -15.33 -14.16
C ILE A 180 -11.52 -14.70 -14.17
N VAL A 181 -10.50 -15.40 -14.67
CA VAL A 181 -9.15 -14.84 -14.86
C VAL A 181 -9.18 -13.69 -15.86
N GLY A 182 -9.97 -13.81 -16.93
CA GLY A 182 -10.21 -12.75 -17.90
C GLY A 182 -10.83 -11.50 -17.25
N CYS A 183 -11.77 -11.67 -16.33
CA CYS A 183 -12.33 -10.57 -15.52
C CYS A 183 -11.29 -9.92 -14.62
N LEU A 184 -10.44 -10.72 -13.95
CA LEU A 184 -9.39 -10.22 -13.06
C LEU A 184 -8.33 -9.39 -13.80
N LEU A 185 -8.07 -9.69 -15.08
CA LEU A 185 -7.14 -8.96 -15.94
C LEU A 185 -7.63 -7.57 -16.38
N GLN A 186 -8.93 -7.27 -16.28
CA GLN A 186 -9.44 -5.99 -16.79
C GLN A 186 -8.93 -4.82 -15.95
N SER A 187 -8.51 -3.75 -16.64
CA SER A 187 -8.13 -2.48 -16.00
C SER A 187 -9.37 -1.62 -15.75
N THR A 188 -9.28 -0.72 -14.78
CA THR A 188 -10.38 0.24 -14.50
C THR A 188 -10.65 1.16 -15.68
N THR A 189 -9.60 1.58 -16.40
CA THR A 189 -9.73 2.38 -17.63
C THR A 189 -10.49 1.63 -18.72
N GLU A 190 -10.21 0.34 -18.91
CA GLU A 190 -10.92 -0.50 -19.88
C GLU A 190 -12.39 -0.64 -19.52
N LEU A 191 -12.68 -0.94 -18.25
CA LEU A 191 -14.05 -1.09 -17.75
C LEU A 191 -14.86 0.20 -17.92
N GLN A 192 -14.26 1.35 -17.57
CA GLN A 192 -14.90 2.66 -17.75
C GLN A 192 -15.16 2.97 -19.22
N ARG A 193 -14.19 2.71 -20.11
CA ARG A 193 -14.37 2.92 -21.55
C ARG A 193 -15.48 2.06 -22.14
N GLN A 194 -15.60 0.83 -21.66
CA GLN A 194 -16.65 -0.11 -22.04
C GLN A 194 -18.01 0.19 -21.40
N GLY A 195 -18.10 1.16 -20.48
CA GLY A 195 -19.36 1.54 -19.83
C GLY A 195 -19.83 0.58 -18.73
N TRP A 196 -18.94 -0.24 -18.18
CA TRP A 196 -19.30 -1.14 -17.08
C TRP A 196 -19.49 -0.36 -15.76
N ASN A 197 -20.67 -0.45 -15.16
CA ASN A 197 -20.94 0.10 -13.82
C ASN A 197 -20.22 -0.70 -12.72
N HIS A 198 -20.08 -2.01 -12.92
CA HIS A 198 -19.36 -2.92 -12.03
C HIS A 198 -18.51 -3.88 -12.87
N PRO A 199 -17.30 -4.26 -12.39
CA PRO A 199 -16.49 -5.24 -13.10
C PRO A 199 -17.27 -6.56 -13.27
N PRO A 200 -17.31 -7.14 -14.48
CA PRO A 200 -17.94 -8.44 -14.69
C PRO A 200 -17.25 -9.51 -13.83
N GLY A 201 -18.00 -10.52 -13.39
CA GLY A 201 -17.48 -11.57 -12.51
C GLY A 201 -17.14 -11.12 -11.09
N SER A 202 -17.64 -9.96 -10.65
CA SER A 202 -17.51 -9.51 -9.25
C SER A 202 -18.83 -9.60 -8.50
N ARG A 203 -18.75 -9.83 -7.18
CA ARG A 203 -19.86 -9.80 -6.24
C ARG A 203 -19.51 -8.92 -5.04
N ARG A 204 -20.53 -8.25 -4.48
CA ARG A 204 -20.39 -7.55 -3.19
C ARG A 204 -20.56 -8.55 -2.06
N VAL A 205 -19.65 -8.49 -1.10
CA VAL A 205 -19.64 -9.36 0.09
C VAL A 205 -19.46 -8.49 1.31
N VAL A 206 -20.23 -8.78 2.36
CA VAL A 206 -20.07 -8.11 3.66
C VAL A 206 -19.18 -8.98 4.54
N TYR A 207 -18.10 -8.37 5.01
CA TYR A 207 -17.24 -8.92 6.06
C TYR A 207 -17.56 -8.24 7.37
N HIS A 208 -17.44 -8.97 8.47
CA HIS A 208 -17.56 -8.41 9.80
C HIS A 208 -16.18 -8.39 10.43
N ARG A 209 -15.72 -7.19 10.77
CA ARG A 209 -14.41 -6.95 11.39
C ARG A 209 -14.63 -6.55 12.86
N PRO A 210 -13.80 -6.97 13.82
CA PRO A 210 -13.89 -6.49 15.20
C PRO A 210 -13.66 -4.98 15.25
N SER A 211 -14.51 -4.24 15.95
CA SER A 211 -14.49 -2.77 15.92
C SER A 211 -13.20 -2.18 16.48
N GLU A 212 -12.56 -2.84 17.46
CA GLU A 212 -11.25 -2.42 17.98
C GLU A 212 -10.05 -2.78 17.08
N THR A 213 -10.28 -3.35 15.89
CA THR A 213 -9.18 -3.68 14.95
C THR A 213 -8.44 -2.42 14.53
N LEU A 214 -9.14 -1.32 14.27
CA LEU A 214 -8.54 -0.06 13.83
C LEU A 214 -8.63 0.99 14.93
N VAL A 215 -7.47 1.43 15.41
CA VAL A 215 -7.37 2.46 16.44
C VAL A 215 -6.74 3.72 15.84
N ALA A 216 -7.45 4.84 15.95
CA ALA A 216 -6.89 6.13 15.59
C ALA A 216 -5.69 6.43 16.49
N SER A 217 -4.54 6.75 15.87
CA SER A 217 -3.36 7.17 16.62
C SER A 217 -3.74 8.33 17.55
N GLN A 218 -3.60 8.15 18.87
CA GLN A 218 -3.75 9.28 19.77
C GLN A 218 -2.71 10.34 19.39
N PRO A 219 -3.06 11.64 19.39
CA PRO A 219 -2.07 12.70 19.21
C PRO A 219 -0.95 12.43 20.20
N ARG A 220 0.29 12.30 19.72
CA ARG A 220 1.45 12.22 20.62
C ARG A 220 1.30 13.37 21.60
N ALA A 221 1.20 13.05 22.89
CA ALA A 221 1.20 14.06 23.96
C ALA A 221 2.27 15.08 23.59
N SER A 222 1.90 16.37 23.56
CA SER A 222 2.83 17.41 23.15
C SER A 222 4.11 17.16 23.91
N ARG A 223 5.20 16.90 23.19
CA ARG A 223 6.52 16.72 23.81
C ARG A 223 6.63 17.81 24.87
N PRO A 224 6.87 17.49 26.16
CA PRO A 224 6.92 18.52 27.19
C PRO A 224 7.80 19.63 26.65
N ARG A 225 7.32 20.89 26.73
CA ARG A 225 8.10 22.08 26.33
C ARG A 225 9.51 21.81 26.80
N ARG A 226 10.47 21.77 25.86
CA ARG A 226 11.89 21.45 26.11
C ARG A 226 12.20 21.95 27.52
N SER A 227 12.40 21.03 28.47
CA SER A 227 13.00 21.40 29.74
C SER A 227 14.26 22.19 29.38
N ALA A 228 14.53 23.28 30.13
CA ALA A 228 15.70 24.10 29.92
C ALA A 228 16.89 23.16 29.72
N ARG A 229 17.40 23.12 28.49
CA ARG A 229 18.51 22.22 28.18
C ARG A 229 19.67 22.67 29.06
N PRO A 230 20.44 21.75 29.65
CA PRO A 230 21.68 22.14 30.28
C PRO A 230 22.49 22.97 29.27
N PRO A 231 23.23 24.01 29.73
CA PRO A 231 24.10 24.77 28.85
C PRO A 231 25.00 23.79 28.09
N VAL A 232 25.01 23.91 26.77
CA VAL A 232 25.87 23.09 25.91
C VAL A 232 27.12 23.89 25.59
N GLU A 233 28.29 23.31 25.81
CA GLU A 233 29.57 23.95 25.48
C GLU A 233 29.78 24.08 23.96
N TYR A 234 29.14 23.21 23.17
CA TYR A 234 29.29 23.17 21.72
C TYR A 234 27.93 23.11 21.01
N ALA A 235 27.84 23.78 19.87
CA ALA A 235 26.70 23.71 18.97
C ALA A 235 27.15 23.34 17.56
N LEU A 236 26.57 22.26 17.01
CA LEU A 236 26.81 21.88 15.62
C LEU A 236 25.87 22.68 14.70
N LEU A 237 26.45 23.45 13.78
CA LEU A 237 25.71 24.23 12.80
C LEU A 237 25.74 23.54 11.43
N ALA A 238 24.56 23.28 10.88
CA ALA A 238 24.42 22.76 9.52
C ALA A 238 23.97 23.90 8.59
N LEU A 239 24.75 24.19 7.56
CA LEU A 239 24.39 25.16 6.53
C LEU A 239 23.47 24.51 5.50
N ARG A 240 22.32 25.13 5.24
CA ARG A 240 21.39 24.70 4.20
C ARG A 240 21.21 25.80 3.16
N SER A 241 21.33 25.44 1.88
CA SER A 241 21.01 26.36 0.79
C SER A 241 19.51 26.70 0.79
N HIS A 242 19.17 27.97 0.59
CA HIS A 242 17.78 28.42 0.48
C HIS A 242 17.14 28.12 -0.89
N ALA A 243 17.89 27.49 -1.81
CA ALA A 243 17.36 27.08 -3.10
C ALA A 243 16.26 26.00 -2.91
N ARG A 244 15.09 26.24 -3.52
CA ARG A 244 13.89 25.37 -3.46
C ARG A 244 14.13 23.91 -3.86
N HIS A 245 15.25 23.60 -4.52
CA HIS A 245 15.62 22.27 -4.99
C HIS A 245 16.98 21.78 -4.44
N GLY A 246 17.18 21.86 -3.12
CA GLY A 246 18.34 21.24 -2.46
C GLY A 246 19.67 21.64 -3.11
N GLY A 247 19.82 22.95 -3.40
CA GLY A 247 20.96 23.46 -4.14
C GLY A 247 22.28 23.04 -3.50
N ALA A 248 23.27 22.75 -4.36
CA ALA A 248 24.59 22.28 -3.97
C ALA A 248 25.15 23.09 -2.78
N LEU A 249 25.64 22.38 -1.77
CA LEU A 249 26.37 22.98 -0.66
C LEU A 249 27.51 23.86 -1.20
N PRO A 250 27.95 24.88 -0.43
CA PRO A 250 29.12 25.65 -0.80
C PRO A 250 30.25 24.70 -1.20
N ARG A 251 30.90 24.98 -2.35
CA ARG A 251 32.07 24.20 -2.77
C ARG A 251 33.06 24.13 -1.61
N HIS A 252 33.69 22.99 -1.37
CA HIS A 252 34.60 22.77 -0.23
C HIS A 252 35.63 23.91 -0.05
N ARG A 253 36.14 24.47 -1.15
CA ARG A 253 37.07 25.60 -1.17
C ARG A 253 36.53 26.91 -0.60
N HIS A 254 35.21 27.06 -0.48
CA HIS A 254 34.54 28.22 0.15
C HIS A 254 34.11 27.93 1.60
N ALA A 255 34.32 26.72 2.12
CA ALA A 255 33.88 26.34 3.46
C ALA A 255 34.52 27.24 4.53
N ILE A 256 35.82 27.50 4.42
CA ILE A 256 36.57 28.36 5.37
C ILE A 256 35.99 29.77 5.38
N THR A 257 35.83 30.40 4.20
CA THR A 257 35.27 31.76 4.13
C THR A 257 33.85 31.84 4.68
N GLN A 258 33.03 30.82 4.45
CA GLN A 258 31.67 30.77 4.99
C GLN A 258 31.66 30.56 6.51
N MET A 259 32.56 29.72 7.04
CA MET A 259 32.73 29.50 8.47
C MET A 259 33.20 30.79 9.17
N GLU A 260 34.13 31.54 8.57
CA GLU A 260 34.57 32.84 9.12
C GLU A 260 33.45 33.89 9.15
N ILE A 261 32.61 33.95 8.12
CA ILE A 261 31.46 34.87 8.11
C ILE A 261 30.46 34.51 9.22
N VAL A 262 30.17 33.22 9.40
CA VAL A 262 29.28 32.74 10.47
C VAL A 262 29.89 33.00 11.84
N HIS A 263 31.18 32.73 12.00
CA HIS A 263 31.93 33.02 13.22
C HIS A 263 31.87 34.51 13.58
N GLY A 264 32.24 35.40 12.66
CA GLY A 264 32.20 36.84 12.89
C GLY A 264 30.80 37.38 13.20
N ALA A 265 29.75 36.81 12.59
CA ALA A 265 28.37 37.18 12.89
C ALA A 265 27.94 36.73 14.30
N LEU A 266 28.37 35.55 14.75
CA LEU A 266 28.11 35.04 16.08
C LEU A 266 28.86 35.84 17.15
N SER A 267 30.15 36.11 16.95
CA SER A 267 30.96 36.91 17.88
C SER A 267 30.38 38.32 18.06
N LYS A 268 29.98 38.99 16.97
CA LYS A 268 29.30 40.30 17.06
C LYS A 268 28.00 40.26 17.86
N LYS A 269 27.26 39.17 17.77
CA LYS A 269 26.00 39.01 18.51
C LYS A 269 26.25 38.75 19.99
N LEU A 270 27.27 37.96 20.32
CA LEU A 270 27.73 37.74 21.70
C LEU A 270 28.25 39.03 22.35
N GLU A 271 29.00 39.84 21.60
CA GLU A 271 29.44 41.18 22.05
C GLU A 271 28.25 42.12 22.32
N HIS A 272 27.20 42.06 21.50
CA HIS A 272 26.00 42.89 21.66
C HIS A 272 25.15 42.50 22.87
N ASP A 273 25.07 41.20 23.19
CA ASP A 273 24.30 40.67 24.32
C ASP A 273 25.04 40.84 25.68
N GLY A 274 26.21 41.48 25.69
CA GLY A 274 26.91 41.94 26.90
C GLY A 274 27.77 40.89 27.61
N ASP A 275 27.90 39.68 27.06
CA ASP A 275 28.62 38.56 27.66
C ASP A 275 29.97 38.35 26.96
N GLY A 276 30.80 39.40 26.95
CA GLY A 276 32.08 39.51 26.23
C GLY A 276 33.21 38.60 26.74
N GLY A 277 32.92 37.33 26.99
CA GLY A 277 33.92 36.29 27.21
C GLY A 277 34.57 35.85 25.88
N PRO A 278 35.80 35.32 25.91
CA PRO A 278 36.46 34.79 24.72
C PRO A 278 35.64 33.62 24.17
N CYS A 279 35.27 33.68 22.89
CA CYS A 279 34.72 32.54 22.16
C CYS A 279 35.86 31.53 21.94
N PRO A 280 35.89 30.36 22.61
CA PRO A 280 36.94 29.38 22.37
C PRO A 280 36.76 28.81 20.95
N GLU A 281 37.90 28.56 20.29
CA GLU A 281 38.05 28.24 18.87
C GLU A 281 36.99 27.28 18.28
N LEU A 282 36.55 27.58 17.05
CA LEU A 282 35.82 26.64 16.21
C LEU A 282 36.78 25.58 15.64
N ILE A 283 36.85 24.43 16.29
CA ILE A 283 37.59 23.27 15.77
C ILE A 283 36.65 22.43 14.91
N GLY A 284 36.98 22.25 13.63
CA GLY A 284 36.26 21.35 12.73
C GLY A 284 37.11 20.12 12.41
N THR A 285 36.74 18.94 12.92
CA THR A 285 37.27 17.66 12.40
C THR A 285 36.41 17.16 11.24
N ARG A 286 37.05 16.53 10.25
CA ARG A 286 36.35 15.81 9.17
C ARG A 286 35.75 14.52 9.72
N GLY A 287 34.75 13.98 9.03
CA GLY A 287 34.01 12.77 9.38
C GLY A 287 34.78 11.45 9.26
N ASP A 288 36.03 11.44 9.72
CA ASP A 288 36.88 10.27 9.89
C ASP A 288 37.70 10.33 11.20
N GLY A 289 37.36 11.26 12.11
CA GLY A 289 37.91 11.40 13.46
C GLY A 289 38.01 12.86 13.89
#